data_AF-A0A2V7RTE7-F1
#
_entry.id   AF-A0A2V7RTE7-F1
#
_cell.length_a   1.000
_cell.length_b   1.000
_cell.length_c   1.000
_cell.angle_alpha   90.00
_cell.angle_beta   90.00
_cell.angle_gamma   90.00
#
_symmetry.space_group_name_H-M   'P 1'
#
loop_
_entity.id
_entity.type
_entity.pdbx_description
1 polymer ?
#
loop_
_entity_poly.entity_id
_entity_poly.type
_entity_poly.pdbx_seq_one_letter_code
_entity_poly.pdbx_strand_id
1 'polypeptide(L)'
;MSGKRCRGCGRIDGRRPPPFTGKGARLVDAGIQREVRVLWENGIETTESCEGDWRWTPGRGRHSFPEPTITFAGGPAEGFRALGIALQHGLKVVALRRVWTVNDGEPTGPEWEMTFWRPARARR
;
A
#
# COMPACT_ATOMS: atom_id res chain seq x y z
N MET A 1 -4.18 33.87 14.53
CA MET A 1 -2.81 33.85 14.00
C MET A 1 -2.86 33.27 12.59
N SER A 2 -2.66 34.13 11.58
CA SER A 2 -2.92 33.82 10.16
C SER A 2 -1.69 33.17 9.53
N GLY A 3 -1.79 31.88 9.18
CA GLY A 3 -0.74 31.14 8.48
C GLY A 3 -0.67 31.60 7.02
N LYS A 4 0.43 32.26 6.63
CA LYS A 4 0.64 32.72 5.26
C LYS A 4 0.88 31.51 4.34
N ARG A 5 0.01 31.33 3.33
CA ARG A 5 0.28 30.47 2.17
C ARG A 5 1.48 31.04 1.40
N CYS A 6 2.55 30.27 1.24
CA CYS A 6 3.63 30.60 0.31
C CYS A 6 3.09 30.55 -1.13
N ARG A 7 3.06 31.70 -1.79
CA ARG A 7 2.68 31.81 -3.21
C ARG A 7 3.70 31.05 -4.05
N GLY A 8 3.29 29.94 -4.66
CA GLY A 8 4.09 29.19 -5.64
C GLY A 8 4.19 27.68 -5.40
N CYS A 9 3.79 27.18 -4.22
CA CYS A 9 3.88 25.76 -3.92
C CYS A 9 2.56 25.29 -3.30
N GLY A 10 1.76 24.53 -4.03
CA GLY A 10 0.53 23.91 -3.53
C GLY A 10 0.77 22.79 -2.52
N ARG A 11 1.69 22.96 -1.56
CA ARG A 11 2.07 21.94 -0.56
C ARG A 11 1.80 22.47 0.86
N ILE A 12 1.18 21.62 1.66
CA ILE A 12 0.71 21.93 3.02
C ILE A 12 1.78 21.73 4.11
N ASP A 13 2.90 21.06 3.81
CA ASP A 13 3.77 20.53 4.87
C ASP A 13 5.28 20.43 4.55
N GLY A 14 5.76 20.93 3.41
CA GLY A 14 7.21 21.01 3.13
C GLY A 14 7.94 19.66 3.00
N ARG A 15 7.24 18.52 3.14
CA ARG A 15 7.78 17.21 2.77
C ARG A 15 7.86 17.14 1.25
N ARG A 16 8.96 16.60 0.71
CA ARG A 16 9.07 16.32 -0.73
C ARG A 16 7.84 15.48 -1.11
N PRO A 17 7.09 15.82 -2.16
CA PRO A 17 6.03 14.94 -2.62
C PRO A 17 6.65 13.57 -2.89
N PRO A 18 5.97 12.48 -2.51
CA PRO A 18 6.52 11.15 -2.66
C PRO A 18 6.93 10.93 -4.13
N PRO A 19 8.05 10.22 -4.38
CA PRO A 19 8.59 10.08 -5.72
C PRO A 19 7.63 9.36 -6.69
N PHE A 20 6.56 8.75 -6.17
CA PHE A 20 5.54 8.04 -6.91
C PHE A 20 4.33 8.90 -7.31
N THR A 21 4.43 10.22 -7.24
CA THR A 21 3.45 11.14 -7.84
C THR A 21 3.57 11.11 -9.38
N GLY A 22 2.90 10.16 -10.04
CA GLY A 22 2.98 10.01 -11.49
C GLY A 22 2.37 8.71 -12.06
N LYS A 23 2.75 8.36 -13.30
CA LYS A 23 2.21 7.23 -14.08
C LYS A 23 2.26 5.87 -13.36
N GLY A 24 3.11 5.68 -12.34
CA GLY A 24 3.18 4.43 -11.56
C GLY A 24 1.87 4.04 -10.89
N ALA A 25 1.08 5.01 -10.41
CA ALA A 25 -0.24 4.73 -9.85
C ALA A 25 -1.25 4.18 -10.88
N ARG A 26 -1.00 4.34 -12.19
CA ARG A 26 -1.83 3.76 -13.27
C ARG A 26 -1.50 2.28 -13.52
N LEU A 27 -0.39 1.77 -12.99
CA LEU A 27 0.04 0.38 -13.11
C LEU A 27 -0.38 -0.47 -11.90
N VAL A 28 -0.98 0.15 -10.88
CA VAL A 28 -1.52 -0.54 -9.70
C VAL A 28 -2.89 -1.11 -10.04
N ASP A 29 -3.14 -2.33 -9.59
CA ASP A 29 -4.44 -2.97 -9.73
C ASP A 29 -5.56 -2.06 -9.18
N ALA A 30 -6.63 -1.90 -9.96
CA ALA A 30 -7.75 -1.03 -9.60
C ALA A 30 -8.36 -1.43 -8.24
N GLY A 31 -8.20 -2.69 -7.83
CA GLY A 31 -8.68 -3.21 -6.58
C GLY A 31 -8.02 -2.64 -5.32
N ILE A 32 -6.76 -2.24 -5.42
CA ILE A 32 -5.91 -1.82 -4.29
C ILE A 32 -5.29 -0.42 -4.46
N GLN A 33 -5.64 0.26 -5.57
CA GLN A 33 -5.07 1.55 -5.93
C GLN A 33 -5.24 2.62 -4.84
N ARG A 34 -6.33 2.59 -4.08
CA ARG A 34 -6.58 3.56 -3.01
C ARG A 34 -5.62 3.37 -1.86
N GLU A 35 -5.43 2.13 -1.43
CA GLU A 35 -4.56 1.72 -0.34
C GLU A 35 -3.11 2.08 -0.67
N VAL A 36 -2.63 1.73 -1.86
CA VAL A 36 -1.28 2.07 -2.35
C VAL A 36 -1.07 3.58 -2.39
N ARG A 37 -2.04 4.34 -2.93
CA ARG A 37 -1.95 5.80 -3.00
C ARG A 37 -1.81 6.43 -1.62
N VAL A 38 -2.63 6.01 -0.65
CA VAL A 38 -2.59 6.54 0.72
C VAL A 38 -1.21 6.32 1.34
N LEU A 39 -0.64 5.12 1.18
CA LEU A 39 0.69 4.80 1.70
C LEU A 39 1.78 5.65 1.02
N TRP A 40 1.75 5.76 -0.31
CA TRP A 40 2.70 6.58 -1.05
C TRP A 40 2.63 8.05 -0.64
N GLU A 41 1.44 8.66 -0.62
CA GLU A 41 1.21 10.06 -0.25
C GLU A 41 1.73 10.40 1.16
N ASN A 42 1.84 9.41 2.04
CA ASN A 42 2.37 9.55 3.40
C ASN A 42 3.83 9.08 3.57
N GLY A 43 4.52 8.81 2.46
CA GLY A 43 5.95 8.48 2.42
C GLY A 43 6.26 7.06 2.86
N ILE A 44 5.39 6.10 2.57
CA ILE A 44 5.65 4.66 2.64
C ILE A 44 5.89 4.17 1.22
N GLU A 45 7.08 3.63 0.95
CA GLU A 45 7.42 3.04 -0.34
C GLU A 45 7.04 1.55 -0.36
N THR A 46 6.33 1.12 -1.39
CA THR A 46 5.82 -0.26 -1.50
C THR A 46 6.71 -1.08 -2.42
N THR A 47 7.04 -2.31 -2.02
CA THR A 47 7.77 -3.26 -2.86
C THR A 47 6.84 -3.93 -3.87
N GLU A 48 5.71 -4.48 -3.38
CA GLU A 48 4.68 -5.13 -4.19
C GLU A 48 3.29 -4.69 -3.75
N SER A 49 2.34 -4.71 -4.67
CA SER A 49 0.92 -4.54 -4.35
C SER A 49 0.09 -5.44 -5.24
N CYS A 50 -0.91 -6.10 -4.67
CA CYS A 50 -1.77 -7.05 -5.36
C CYS A 50 -3.24 -6.83 -4.98
N GLU A 51 -4.16 -6.79 -5.94
CA GLU A 51 -5.60 -6.72 -5.61
C GLU A 51 -6.18 -8.03 -5.09
N GLY A 52 -5.45 -9.13 -5.23
CA GLY A 52 -5.88 -10.48 -4.89
C GLY A 52 -6.73 -11.16 -5.96
N ASP A 53 -6.93 -12.48 -5.82
CA ASP A 53 -7.65 -13.34 -6.77
C ASP A 53 -9.19 -13.19 -6.79
N TRP A 54 -9.73 -12.12 -6.19
CA TRP A 54 -11.18 -11.95 -6.01
C TRP A 54 -11.98 -11.88 -7.34
N ARG A 55 -11.30 -11.58 -8.45
CA ARG A 55 -11.88 -11.60 -9.81
C ARG A 55 -11.22 -12.70 -10.64
N TRP A 56 -11.59 -13.95 -10.35
CA TRP A 56 -11.20 -15.08 -11.20
C TRP A 56 -11.57 -14.78 -12.66
N THR A 57 -10.54 -14.64 -13.49
CA THR A 57 -10.68 -14.34 -14.92
C THR A 57 -9.93 -15.45 -15.67
N PRO A 58 -10.63 -16.33 -16.41
CA PRO A 58 -9.96 -17.36 -17.18
C PRO A 58 -8.88 -16.75 -18.09
N GLY A 59 -7.66 -17.28 -18.04
CA GLY A 59 -6.52 -16.81 -18.84
C GLY A 59 -5.70 -15.68 -18.24
N ARG A 60 -6.10 -15.09 -17.11
CA ARG A 60 -5.17 -14.34 -16.23
C ARG A 60 -4.66 -15.31 -15.18
N GLY A 61 -3.34 -15.43 -15.04
CA GLY A 61 -2.71 -16.30 -14.04
C GLY A 61 -3.16 -16.00 -12.61
N ARG A 62 -2.77 -16.86 -11.67
CA ARG A 62 -3.03 -16.64 -10.23
C ARG A 62 -2.26 -15.42 -9.74
N HIS A 63 -2.90 -14.57 -8.94
CA HIS A 63 -2.25 -13.47 -8.24
C HIS A 63 -1.31 -14.01 -7.14
N SER A 64 -0.31 -13.21 -6.76
CA SER A 64 0.64 -13.54 -5.67
C SER A 64 -0.08 -13.73 -4.32
N PHE A 65 -1.20 -13.04 -4.11
CA PHE A 65 -1.98 -13.08 -2.88
C PHE A 65 -3.45 -13.43 -3.15
N PRO A 66 -4.14 -14.13 -2.23
CA PRO A 66 -5.59 -14.34 -2.35
C PRO A 66 -6.38 -13.06 -2.06
N GLU A 67 -5.93 -12.30 -1.06
CA GLU A 67 -6.53 -11.05 -0.60
C GLU A 67 -5.73 -9.81 -1.03
N PRO A 68 -6.37 -8.62 -1.07
CA PRO A 68 -5.67 -7.38 -1.37
C PRO A 68 -4.54 -7.14 -0.36
N THR A 69 -3.31 -7.09 -0.85
CA THR A 69 -2.11 -7.08 -0.01
C THR A 69 -1.06 -6.13 -0.58
N ILE A 70 -0.41 -5.38 0.31
CA ILE A 70 0.73 -4.51 0.00
C ILE A 70 1.93 -4.97 0.82
N THR A 71 3.10 -5.10 0.18
CA THR A 71 4.37 -5.29 0.88
C THR A 71 5.23 -4.03 0.82
N PHE A 72 6.04 -3.81 1.85
CA PHE A 72 6.96 -2.67 1.94
C PHE A 72 8.14 -2.98 2.87
N ALA A 73 9.29 -2.38 2.58
CA ALA A 73 10.47 -2.48 3.43
C ALA A 73 10.41 -1.50 4.61
N GLY A 74 11.18 -1.77 5.66
CA GLY A 74 11.36 -0.83 6.75
C GLY A 74 11.83 -1.45 8.07
N GLY A 75 12.19 -0.57 9.01
CA GLY A 75 12.58 -0.98 10.35
C GLY A 75 11.42 -1.56 11.17
N PRO A 76 11.68 -2.00 12.42
CA PRO A 76 10.66 -2.58 13.31
C PRO A 76 9.44 -1.69 13.58
N ALA A 77 9.59 -0.36 13.47
CA ALA A 77 8.50 0.59 13.68
C ALA A 77 7.70 0.89 12.40
N GLU A 78 8.21 0.55 11.21
CA GLU A 78 7.63 1.00 9.95
C GLU A 78 6.25 0.41 9.70
N GLY A 79 6.05 -0.87 10.05
CA GLY A 79 4.75 -1.52 9.97
C GLY A 79 3.68 -0.81 10.81
N PHE A 80 4.02 -0.41 12.03
CA PHE A 80 3.10 0.32 12.92
C PHE A 80 2.84 1.75 12.44
N ARG A 81 3.85 2.43 11.87
CA ARG A 81 3.67 3.73 11.22
C ARG A 81 2.68 3.62 10.06
N ALA A 82 2.90 2.67 9.16
CA ALA A 82 2.03 2.43 8.01
C ALA A 82 0.60 2.07 8.46
N LEU A 83 0.46 1.22 9.49
CA LEU A 83 -0.85 0.86 10.06
C LEU A 83 -1.57 2.10 10.62
N GLY A 84 -0.87 2.96 11.37
CA GLY A 84 -1.45 4.19 11.88
C GLY A 84 -2.00 5.09 10.77
N ILE A 85 -1.22 5.28 9.69
CA ILE A 85 -1.66 6.01 8.49
C ILE A 85 -2.90 5.35 7.88
N ALA A 86 -2.86 4.03 7.64
CA ALA A 86 -3.96 3.29 7.03
C ALA A 86 -5.27 3.46 7.83
N LEU A 87 -5.20 3.32 9.15
CA LEU A 87 -6.36 3.46 10.03
C LEU A 87 -6.89 4.90 10.06
N GLN A 88 -6.02 5.91 10.08
CA GLN A 88 -6.42 7.33 10.02
C GLN A 88 -7.14 7.68 8.71
N HIS A 89 -6.82 6.99 7.61
CA HIS A 89 -7.49 7.13 6.32
C HIS A 89 -8.69 6.18 6.14
N GLY A 90 -9.09 5.46 7.18
CA GLY A 90 -10.23 4.54 7.16
C GLY A 90 -10.04 3.33 6.25
N LEU A 91 -8.79 2.94 5.95
CA LEU A 91 -8.50 1.70 5.24
C LEU A 91 -8.92 0.50 6.12
N LYS A 92 -9.47 -0.54 5.52
CA LYS A 92 -9.94 -1.73 6.25
C LYS A 92 -8.81 -2.74 6.36
N VAL A 93 -7.82 -2.47 7.22
CA VAL A 93 -6.72 -3.41 7.47
C VAL A 93 -7.23 -4.61 8.27
N VAL A 94 -6.90 -5.83 7.85
CA VAL A 94 -7.25 -7.07 8.56
C VAL A 94 -6.05 -7.80 9.13
N ALA A 95 -4.86 -7.55 8.57
CA ALA A 95 -3.63 -8.10 9.08
C ALA A 95 -2.45 -7.17 8.78
N LEU A 96 -1.51 -7.14 9.72
CA LEU A 96 -0.17 -6.61 9.54
C LEU A 96 0.80 -7.71 9.99
N ARG A 97 1.73 -8.09 9.11
CA ARG A 97 2.73 -9.13 9.37
C ARG A 97 4.11 -8.63 9.05
N ARG A 98 5.09 -9.16 9.77
CA ARG A 98 6.51 -9.02 9.44
C ARG A 98 7.00 -10.36 8.96
N VAL A 99 7.39 -10.45 7.70
CA VAL A 99 7.64 -11.71 7.00
C VAL A 99 9.10 -11.80 6.55
N TRP A 100 9.64 -13.00 6.63
CA TRP A 100 10.89 -13.38 5.98
C TRP A 100 10.52 -14.42 4.94
N THR A 101 10.85 -14.15 3.68
CA THR A 101 10.77 -15.16 2.63
C THR A 101 12.00 -16.06 2.71
N VAL A 102 11.91 -17.27 2.17
CA VAL A 102 13.06 -18.17 2.04
C VAL A 102 13.34 -18.33 0.55
N ASN A 103 14.43 -17.73 0.08
CA ASN A 103 14.86 -17.79 -1.32
C ASN A 103 16.18 -18.56 -1.36
N ASP A 104 16.27 -19.57 -2.22
CA ASP A 104 17.45 -20.44 -2.34
C ASP A 104 17.93 -21.05 -1.00
N GLY A 105 16.99 -21.32 -0.09
CA GLY A 105 17.27 -21.87 1.25
C GLY A 105 17.69 -20.84 2.29
N GLU A 106 17.75 -19.55 1.92
CA GLU A 106 18.20 -18.47 2.80
C GLU A 106 17.06 -17.49 3.16
N PRO A 107 16.99 -17.03 4.42
CA PRO A 107 16.00 -16.03 4.82
C PRO A 107 16.29 -14.68 4.14
N THR A 108 15.32 -14.19 3.37
CA THR A 108 15.33 -12.87 2.72
C THR A 108 14.29 -11.95 3.37
N GLY A 109 14.65 -10.70 3.64
CA GLY A 109 13.79 -9.71 4.27
C GLY A 109 14.43 -9.08 5.53
N PRO A 110 13.64 -8.65 6.53
CA PRO A 110 12.18 -8.73 6.61
C PRO A 110 11.46 -7.71 5.72
N GLU A 111 10.30 -8.09 5.21
CA GLU A 111 9.31 -7.16 4.68
C GLU A 111 8.10 -7.05 5.63
N TRP A 112 7.40 -5.93 5.53
CA TRP A 112 6.08 -5.76 6.11
C TRP A 112 5.03 -6.11 5.06
N GLU A 113 4.02 -6.86 5.48
CA GLU A 113 2.86 -7.21 4.67
C GLU A 113 1.60 -6.66 5.35
N MET A 114 0.80 -5.90 4.61
CA MET A 114 -0.48 -5.37 5.07
C MET A 114 -1.61 -5.87 4.17
N THR A 115 -2.51 -6.65 4.76
CA THR A 115 -3.68 -7.20 4.09
C THR A 115 -4.91 -6.34 4.38
N PHE A 116 -5.72 -6.09 3.36
CA PHE A 116 -6.93 -5.29 3.44
C PHE A 116 -8.17 -6.15 3.20
N TRP A 117 -9.23 -5.85 3.95
CA TRP A 117 -10.55 -6.39 3.69
C TRP A 117 -11.11 -5.81 2.40
N ARG A 118 -11.71 -6.66 1.60
CA ARG A 118 -12.61 -6.25 0.52
C ARG A 118 -13.98 -6.89 0.73
N PRO A 119 -15.08 -6.11 0.63
CA PRO A 119 -16.39 -6.72 0.54
C PRO A 119 -16.44 -7.57 -0.73
N ALA A 120 -16.90 -8.81 -0.62
CA ALA A 120 -17.44 -9.51 -1.78
C ALA A 120 -18.48 -8.58 -2.42
N ARG A 121 -18.37 -8.30 -3.73
CA ARG A 121 -19.37 -7.47 -4.41
C ARG A 121 -20.75 -8.07 -4.10
N ALA A 122 -21.65 -7.25 -3.57
CA ALA A 122 -23.06 -7.60 -3.60
C ALA A 122 -23.41 -7.87 -5.07
N ARG A 123 -23.86 -9.10 -5.35
CA ARG A 123 -24.45 -9.44 -6.65
C ARG A 123 -25.63 -8.49 -6.83
N ARG A 124 -25.50 -7.55 -7.74
CA ARG A 124 -26.65 -6.77 -8.23
C ARG A 124 -27.48 -7.63 -9.15
#